data_AF-A0A936TC65-F1
#
_entry.id   AF-A0A936TC65-F1
#
_cell.length_a   1.000
_cell.length_b   1.000
_cell.length_c   1.000
_cell.angle_alpha   90.00
_cell.angle_beta   90.00
_cell.angle_gamma   90.00
#
_symmetry.space_group_name_H-M   'P 1'
#
loop_
_entity.id
_entity.type
_entity.pdbx_description
1 polymer ?
#
loop_
_entity_poly.entity_id
_entity_poly.type
_entity_poly.pdbx_seq_one_letter_code
_entity_poly.pdbx_strand_id
1 'polypeptide(L)'
;MSTSLYILFLNLGGGEIVLIVFVILLLFGGKGIPGIAKTLGKGIREFKDATDGIQREIQQGTGGITKQVEEQIQEVKKELDKE
;
A
#
# COMPACT_ATOMS: atom_id res chain seq x y z
N MET A 1 -28.39 -20.81 17.68
CA MET A 1 -27.33 -21.63 18.29
C MET A 1 -25.97 -21.36 17.65
N SER A 2 -25.80 -21.57 16.34
CA SER A 2 -24.53 -21.28 15.64
C SER A 2 -24.16 -19.79 15.63
N THR A 3 -25.14 -18.89 15.45
CA THR A 3 -24.91 -17.44 15.51
C THR A 3 -24.58 -16.95 16.92
N SER A 4 -25.16 -17.60 17.94
CA SER A 4 -24.89 -17.30 19.35
C SER A 4 -23.49 -17.72 19.77
N LEU A 5 -22.97 -18.81 19.20
CA LEU A 5 -21.57 -19.24 19.38
C LEU A 5 -20.61 -18.23 18.76
N TYR A 6 -20.94 -17.70 17.58
CA TYR A 6 -20.20 -16.61 16.96
C TYR A 6 -20.22 -15.33 17.80
N ILE A 7 -21.37 -14.96 18.37
CA ILE A 7 -21.46 -13.77 19.24
C ILE A 7 -20.67 -13.95 20.55
N LEU A 8 -20.62 -15.17 21.10
CA LEU A 8 -19.76 -15.51 22.25
C LEU A 8 -18.27 -15.36 21.89
N PHE A 9 -17.89 -15.80 20.69
CA PHE A 9 -16.53 -15.66 20.14
C PHE A 9 -16.22 -14.23 19.64
N LEU A 10 -17.23 -13.39 19.40
CA LEU A 10 -17.06 -11.99 19.01
C LEU A 10 -17.10 -11.05 20.23
N ASN A 11 -17.54 -11.53 21.40
CA ASN A 11 -17.37 -10.86 22.68
C ASN A 11 -15.95 -11.06 23.24
N LEU A 12 -14.97 -11.14 22.33
CA LEU A 12 -13.59 -11.50 22.60
C LEU A 12 -12.92 -10.38 23.41
N GLY A 13 -13.03 -10.46 24.74
CA GLY A 13 -12.33 -9.59 25.66
C GLY A 13 -10.81 -9.82 25.59
N GLY A 14 -10.04 -8.93 26.23
CA GLY A 14 -8.57 -9.01 26.18
C GLY A 14 -7.99 -10.37 26.61
N GLY A 15 -8.66 -11.11 27.51
CA GLY A 15 -8.23 -12.43 27.96
C GLY A 15 -8.32 -13.52 26.90
N GLU A 16 -9.34 -13.50 26.05
CA GLU A 16 -9.53 -14.51 25.00
C GLU A 16 -8.57 -14.29 23.83
N ILE A 17 -8.26 -13.03 23.48
CA ILE A 17 -7.20 -12.69 22.51
C ILE A 17 -5.86 -13.25 22.98
N VAL A 18 -5.53 -13.08 24.27
CA VAL A 18 -4.28 -13.63 24.85
C VAL A 18 -4.26 -15.15 24.75
N LEU A 19 -5.38 -15.84 24.97
CA LEU A 19 -5.45 -17.31 24.88
C LEU A 19 -5.26 -17.79 23.42
N ILE A 20 -5.87 -17.12 22.43
CA ILE A 20 -5.66 -17.43 21.01
C ILE A 20 -4.19 -17.24 20.62
N VAL A 21 -3.59 -16.10 21.00
CA VAL A 21 -2.18 -15.85 20.76
C VAL A 21 -1.32 -16.91 21.43
N PHE A 22 -1.66 -17.33 22.65
CA PHE A 22 -0.95 -18.38 23.37
C PHE A 22 -0.99 -19.72 22.64
N VAL A 23 -2.17 -20.15 22.15
CA VAL A 23 -2.29 -21.38 21.33
C VAL A 23 -1.46 -21.28 20.05
N ILE A 24 -1.50 -20.14 19.36
CA ILE A 24 -0.69 -19.93 18.15
C ILE A 24 0.81 -19.98 18.49
N LEU A 25 1.23 -19.41 19.62
CA LEU A 25 2.62 -19.48 20.09
C LEU A 25 3.04 -20.89 20.51
N LEU A 26 2.12 -21.75 20.97
CA LEU A 26 2.42 -23.16 21.23
C LEU A 26 2.60 -23.95 19.92
N LEU A 27 1.79 -23.66 18.89
CA LEU A 27 1.86 -24.34 17.59
C LEU A 27 3.07 -23.91 16.75
N PHE A 28 3.39 -22.62 16.75
CA PHE A 28 4.45 -22.04 15.89
C PHE A 28 5.69 -21.59 16.68
N GLY A 29 5.65 -21.66 18.01
CA GLY A 29 6.67 -21.10 18.90
C GLY A 29 6.59 -19.58 19.04
N GLY A 30 7.31 -19.05 20.04
CA GLY A 30 7.44 -17.60 20.29
C GLY A 30 8.02 -16.78 19.12
N LYS A 31 8.62 -17.44 18.13
CA LYS A 31 9.32 -16.83 17.00
C LYS A 31 8.51 -16.80 15.69
N GLY A 32 7.38 -17.52 15.61
CA GLY A 32 6.58 -17.64 14.39
C GLY A 32 5.93 -16.33 13.95
N ILE A 33 5.19 -15.68 14.87
CA ILE A 33 4.51 -14.41 14.57
C ILE A 33 5.50 -13.27 14.24
N PRO A 34 6.58 -13.04 15.02
CA PRO A 34 7.55 -11.99 14.71
C PRO A 34 8.27 -12.21 13.37
N GLY A 35 8.56 -13.46 13.00
CA GLY A 35 9.24 -13.80 11.74
C GLY A 35 8.37 -13.51 10.50
N ILE A 36 7.09 -13.88 10.56
CA ILE A 36 6.13 -13.60 9.49
C ILE A 36 5.89 -12.09 9.38
N ALA A 37 5.68 -11.40 10.50
CA ALA A 37 5.50 -9.95 10.52
C ALA A 37 6.70 -9.19 9.91
N LYS A 38 7.92 -9.62 10.22
CA LYS A 38 9.15 -9.02 9.66
C LYS A 38 9.28 -9.25 8.16
N THR A 39 8.90 -10.43 7.66
CA THR A 39 8.97 -10.78 6.24
C THR A 39 7.89 -10.08 5.43
N LEU A 40 6.65 -10.09 5.92
CA LEU A 40 5.54 -9.35 5.32
C LEU A 40 5.81 -7.84 5.33
N GLY A 41 6.34 -7.29 6.43
CA GLY A 41 6.68 -5.88 6.52
C GLY A 41 7.75 -5.45 5.51
N LYS A 42 8.76 -6.30 5.25
CA LYS A 42 9.74 -6.07 4.19
C LYS A 42 9.10 -6.13 2.80
N GLY A 43 8.28 -7.16 2.54
CA GLY A 43 7.60 -7.31 1.24
C GLY A 43 6.66 -6.14 0.92
N ILE A 44 5.89 -5.67 1.90
CA ILE A 44 5.01 -4.49 1.73
C ILE A 44 5.84 -3.23 1.45
N ARG A 45 6.97 -3.05 2.13
CA ARG A 45 7.86 -1.90 1.90
C ARG A 45 8.47 -1.93 0.50
N GLU A 46 9.03 -3.07 0.09
CA GLU A 46 9.61 -3.24 -1.24
C GLU A 46 8.57 -3.05 -2.35
N PHE A 47 7.35 -3.57 -2.15
CA PHE A 47 6.23 -3.37 -3.07
C PHE A 47 5.84 -1.89 -3.19
N LYS A 48 5.79 -1.18 -2.06
CA LYS A 48 5.52 0.26 -2.04
C LYS A 48 6.62 1.04 -2.77
N ASP A 49 7.88 0.76 -2.47
CA ASP A 49 9.02 1.46 -3.06
C ASP A 49 9.06 1.26 -4.60
N ALA A 50 8.77 0.05 -5.07
CA ALA A 50 8.64 -0.24 -6.50
C ALA A 50 7.46 0.50 -7.14
N THR A 51 6.31 0.52 -6.47
CA THR A 51 5.10 1.22 -6.97
C THR A 51 5.31 2.73 -7.03
N ASP A 52 5.95 3.32 -6.02
CA ASP A 52 6.27 4.74 -5.97
C ASP A 52 7.26 5.15 -7.08
N GLY A 53 8.22 4.27 -7.40
CA GLY A 53 9.11 4.44 -8.56
C GLY A 53 8.35 4.49 -9.88
N ILE A 54 7.48 3.50 -10.13
CA ILE A 54 6.63 3.43 -11.33
C ILE A 54 5.71 4.65 -11.43
N GLN A 55 5.10 5.07 -10.32
CA GLN A 55 4.23 6.25 -10.28
C GLN A 55 4.98 7.54 -10.67
N ARG A 56 6.23 7.70 -10.22
CA ARG A 56 7.08 8.84 -10.58
C ARG A 56 7.47 8.81 -12.05
N GLU A 57 7.82 7.65 -12.60
CA GLU A 57 8.15 7.51 -14.03
C GLU A 57 6.94 7.84 -14.92
N ILE A 58 5.74 7.37 -14.55
CA ILE A 58 4.51 7.68 -15.28
C ILE A 58 4.17 9.18 -15.21
N GLN A 59 4.31 9.81 -14.04
CA GLN A 59 4.07 11.25 -13.89
C GLN A 59 5.11 12.10 -14.62
N GLN A 60 6.38 11.72 -14.60
CA GLN A 60 7.45 12.46 -15.28
C GLN A 60 7.39 12.29 -16.80
N GLY A 61 7.10 11.08 -17.29
CA GLY A 61 6.94 10.79 -18.72
C GLY A 61 5.73 11.51 -19.34
N THR A 62 4.65 11.67 -18.57
CA THR A 62 3.44 12.34 -19.07
C THR A 62 3.49 13.86 -18.86
N GLY A 63 4.02 14.33 -17.73
CA GLY A 63 4.09 15.76 -17.41
C GLY A 63 5.11 16.56 -18.23
N GLY A 64 6.19 15.92 -18.70
CA GLY A 64 7.19 16.56 -19.55
C GLY A 64 6.68 16.84 -20.97
N ILE A 65 5.91 15.92 -21.55
CA ILE A 65 5.33 16.04 -22.89
C ILE A 65 4.29 17.16 -22.92
N THR A 66 3.40 17.23 -21.92
CA THR A 66 2.37 18.28 -21.86
C THR A 66 2.99 19.68 -21.78
N LYS A 67 4.05 19.86 -20.98
CA LYS A 67 4.74 21.17 -20.87
C LYS A 67 5.46 21.57 -22.16
N GLN A 68 6.12 20.64 -22.85
CA GLN A 68 6.75 20.92 -24.14
C GLN A 68 5.73 21.29 -25.23
N VAL A 69 4.60 20.58 -25.27
CA VAL A 69 3.51 20.88 -26.21
C VAL A 69 2.89 22.25 -25.92
N GLU A 70 2.72 22.62 -24.65
CA GLU A 70 2.16 23.91 -24.25
C GLU A 70 3.09 25.09 -24.59
N GLU A 71 4.41 24.92 -24.43
CA GLU A 71 5.42 25.91 -24.85
C GLU A 71 5.45 26.11 -26.37
N GLN A 72 5.39 25.02 -27.16
CA GLN A 72 5.35 25.11 -28.63
C GLN A 72 4.06 25.77 -29.15
N ILE A 73 2.91 25.48 -28.54
CA ILE A 73 1.64 26.12 -28.91
C ILE A 73 1.66 27.63 -28.62
N GLN A 74 2.31 28.04 -27.54
CA GLN A 74 2.48 29.46 -27.19
C GLN A 74 3.41 30.20 -28.17
N GLU A 75 4.47 29.55 -28.65
CA GLU A 75 5.38 30.13 -29.64
C GLU A 75 4.68 30.33 -30.99
N VAL A 76 3.97 29.32 -31.48
CA VAL A 76 3.19 29.40 -32.73
C VAL A 76 2.09 30.46 -32.63
N LYS A 77 1.39 30.57 -31.49
CA LYS A 77 0.39 31.64 -31.28
C LYS A 77 1.00 33.04 -31.36
N LYS A 78 2.20 33.24 -30.81
CA LYS A 78 2.90 34.54 -30.86
C LYS A 78 3.38 34.92 -32.26
N GLU A 79 3.63 33.94 -33.12
CA GLU A 79 3.93 34.18 -34.54
C GLU A 79 2.68 34.55 -35.33
N LEU A 80 1.54 33.90 -35.09
CA LEU A 80 0.28 34.23 -35.76
C LEU A 80 -0.30 35.60 -35.38
N ASP A 81 -0.10 36.07 -34.15
CA ASP A 81 -0.58 37.40 -33.71
C ASP A 81 0.28 38.56 -34.27
N LYS A 82 1.37 38.28 -34.99
CA LYS A 82 2.28 39.28 -35.58
C LYS A 82 2.12 39.50 -37.09
N GLU A 83 1.34 38.68 -37.79
CA GLU A 83 0.91 38.91 -39.18
C GLU A 83 -0.46 39.60 -39.25
#